data_AF-T1AYV4-F1
#
_entry.id   AF-T1AYV4-F1
#
_cell.length_a   1.000
_cell.length_b   1.000
_cell.length_c   1.000
_cell.angle_alpha   90.00
_cell.angle_beta   90.00
_cell.angle_gamma   90.00
#
_symmetry.space_group_name_H-M   'P 1'
#
loop_
_entity.id
_entity.type
_entity.pdbx_description
1 polymer ?
#
loop_
_entity_poly.entity_id
_entity_poly.type
_entity_poly.pdbx_seq_one_letter_code
_entity_poly.pdbx_strand_id
1 'polypeptide(L)'
;MTLRLRFDYGWAVPWVRRIEGGIHAIAGPDGLSIQSPVPLRGENLQTVAEFTVAAGERVPFVLAWHRSADPVPGLIDADEALAHCEQEWRAWSGRCSYAGPWRDAVVRSLITLKALTYEPSGAIIAAATTSLPEQIGGSRNWDYRYSWLRDATFTLYA
;
A
#
# COMPACT_ATOMS: atom_id res chain seq x y z
N MET A 1 13.23 5.22 -12.84
CA MET A 1 12.58 4.53 -11.69
C MET A 1 13.52 3.46 -11.17
N THR A 2 13.68 3.37 -9.85
CA THR A 2 14.49 2.35 -9.18
C THR A 2 13.66 1.72 -8.07
N LEU A 3 13.49 0.40 -8.11
CA LEU A 3 12.71 -0.35 -7.15
C LEU A 3 13.58 -1.37 -6.41
N ARG A 4 13.49 -1.33 -5.09
CA ARG A 4 14.15 -2.26 -4.18
C ARG A 4 13.10 -2.95 -3.35
N LEU A 5 12.90 -4.24 -3.60
CA LEU A 5 11.96 -5.05 -2.84
C LEU A 5 12.63 -5.53 -1.56
N ARG A 6 11.99 -5.26 -0.42
CA ARG A 6 12.46 -5.58 0.93
C ARG A 6 11.36 -6.31 1.68
N PHE A 7 11.41 -7.63 1.61
CA PHE A 7 10.52 -8.49 2.38
C PHE A 7 11.12 -8.73 3.75
N ASP A 8 10.26 -9.08 4.71
CA ASP A 8 10.65 -9.47 6.07
C ASP A 8 11.66 -8.48 6.70
N TYR A 9 11.28 -7.20 6.78
CA TYR A 9 12.12 -6.12 7.32
C TYR A 9 13.46 -5.92 6.60
N GLY A 10 13.55 -6.36 5.34
CA GLY A 10 14.75 -6.30 4.53
C GLY A 10 15.70 -7.47 4.72
N TRP A 11 15.33 -8.49 5.51
CA TRP A 11 16.10 -9.71 5.65
C TRP A 11 16.06 -10.54 4.36
N ALA A 12 14.88 -10.67 3.75
CA ALA A 12 14.69 -11.55 2.61
C ALA A 12 14.99 -10.85 1.28
N VAL A 13 15.89 -11.46 0.50
CA VAL A 13 16.15 -11.09 -0.90
C VAL A 13 15.25 -11.94 -1.79
N PRO A 14 14.33 -11.35 -2.58
CA PRO A 14 13.41 -12.12 -3.39
C PRO A 14 14.10 -12.75 -4.60
N TRP A 15 13.61 -13.90 -5.03
CA TRP A 15 13.91 -14.44 -6.36
C TRP A 15 13.04 -13.73 -7.40
N VAL A 16 13.66 -13.12 -8.41
CA VAL A 16 12.97 -12.29 -9.40
C VAL A 16 13.09 -12.93 -10.78
N ARG A 17 11.95 -13.07 -11.47
CA ARG A 17 11.88 -13.50 -12.87
C ARG A 17 11.13 -12.49 -13.71
N ARG A 18 11.42 -12.47 -15.01
CA ARG A 18 10.61 -11.73 -15.99
C ARG A 18 9.32 -12.49 -16.27
N ILE A 19 8.25 -11.74 -16.48
CA ILE A 19 6.96 -12.22 -16.98
C ILE A 19 6.54 -11.32 -18.15
N GLU A 20 5.49 -11.70 -18.85
CA GLU A 20 4.89 -10.81 -19.84
C GLU A 20 4.47 -9.49 -19.18
N GLY A 21 4.87 -8.36 -19.77
CA GLY A 21 4.53 -7.03 -19.25
C GLY A 21 5.23 -6.61 -17.96
N GLY A 22 6.20 -7.37 -17.43
CA GLY A 22 6.97 -6.93 -16.26
C GLY A 22 7.78 -7.99 -15.52
N ILE A 23 7.74 -7.98 -14.18
CA ILE A 23 8.50 -8.92 -13.34
C ILE A 23 7.63 -9.53 -12.23
N HIS A 24 8.04 -10.70 -11.76
CA HIS A 24 7.46 -11.39 -10.62
C HIS A 24 8.57 -11.75 -9.63
N ALA A 25 8.37 -11.38 -8.37
CA ALA A 25 9.30 -11.55 -7.28
C ALA A 25 8.66 -12.42 -6.18
N ILE A 26 9.39 -13.40 -5.66
CA ILE A 26 8.92 -14.27 -4.58
C ILE A 26 9.93 -14.23 -3.43
N ALA A 27 9.44 -14.06 -2.20
CA ALA A 27 10.20 -14.21 -0.96
C ALA A 27 9.35 -14.95 0.08
N GLY A 28 9.62 -16.25 0.26
CA GLY A 28 8.87 -17.07 1.22
C GLY A 28 7.37 -17.14 0.87
N PRO A 29 6.46 -16.75 1.80
CA PRO A 29 5.02 -16.78 1.56
C PRO A 29 4.53 -15.63 0.68
N ASP A 30 5.38 -14.64 0.39
CA ASP A 30 5.00 -13.43 -0.31
C ASP A 30 5.41 -13.46 -1.79
N GLY A 31 4.45 -13.16 -2.65
CA GLY A 31 4.63 -12.90 -4.08
C GLY A 31 4.32 -11.43 -4.38
N LEU A 32 5.07 -10.86 -5.32
CA LEU A 32 4.88 -9.50 -5.78
C LEU A 32 5.10 -9.43 -7.28
N SER A 33 4.15 -8.87 -8.01
CA SER A 33 4.28 -8.61 -9.43
C SER A 33 4.34 -7.12 -9.69
N ILE A 34 5.17 -6.74 -10.66
CA ILE A 34 5.22 -5.38 -11.21
C ILE A 34 4.90 -5.47 -12.68
N GLN A 35 3.91 -4.70 -13.12
CA GLN A 35 3.51 -4.58 -14.51
C GLN A 35 3.67 -3.12 -14.96
N SER A 36 4.26 -2.92 -16.13
CA SER A 36 4.44 -1.59 -16.71
C SER A 36 4.68 -1.70 -18.22
N PRO A 37 4.22 -0.71 -19.02
CA PRO A 37 4.60 -0.64 -20.44
C PRO A 37 6.10 -0.33 -20.64
N VAL A 38 6.82 0.08 -19.59
CA VAL A 38 8.25 0.39 -19.67
C VAL A 38 9.09 -0.87 -19.49
N PRO A 39 10.12 -1.09 -20.34
CA PRO A 39 11.08 -2.17 -20.15
C PRO A 39 11.77 -2.12 -18.77
N LEU A 40 11.65 -3.22 -18.02
CA LEU A 40 12.28 -3.39 -16.72
C LEU A 40 13.58 -4.21 -16.84
N ARG A 41 14.65 -3.76 -16.17
CA ARG A 41 15.92 -4.48 -16.11
C ARG A 41 16.39 -4.66 -14.68
N GLY A 42 17.01 -5.81 -14.40
CA GLY A 42 17.65 -6.08 -13.12
C GLY A 42 19.05 -5.45 -13.10
N GLU A 43 19.42 -4.81 -12.00
CA GLU A 43 20.76 -4.28 -11.76
C GLU A 43 21.06 -4.28 -10.25
N ASN A 44 22.18 -4.88 -9.82
CA ASN A 44 22.66 -4.81 -8.43
C ASN A 44 21.58 -5.13 -7.36
N LEU A 45 20.79 -6.19 -7.57
CA LEU A 45 19.64 -6.59 -6.74
C LEU A 45 18.48 -5.58 -6.72
N GLN A 46 18.32 -4.80 -7.79
CA GLN A 46 17.27 -3.78 -7.96
C GLN A 46 16.59 -3.98 -9.31
N THR A 47 15.36 -3.50 -9.41
CA THR A 47 14.68 -3.35 -10.70
C THR A 47 14.76 -1.90 -11.11
N VAL A 48 15.29 -1.65 -12.30
CA VAL A 48 15.54 -0.30 -12.84
C VAL A 48 14.78 -0.15 -14.15
N ALA A 49 14.25 1.05 -14.38
CA ALA A 49 13.64 1.46 -15.62
C ALA A 49 13.99 2.91 -15.93
N GLU A 50 14.32 3.20 -17.18
CA GLU A 50 14.59 4.55 -17.67
C GLU A 50 13.64 4.83 -18.83
N PHE A 51 12.94 5.96 -18.76
CA PHE A 51 11.91 6.35 -19.71
C PHE A 51 11.70 7.86 -19.61
N THR A 52 11.16 8.45 -20.68
CA THR A 52 10.75 9.85 -20.73
C THR A 52 9.24 9.90 -20.63
N VAL A 53 8.72 10.94 -19.96
CA VAL A 53 7.28 11.22 -19.88
C VAL A 53 7.05 12.60 -20.47
N ALA A 54 6.27 12.67 -21.54
CA ALA A 54 5.87 13.93 -22.15
C ALA A 54 4.70 14.58 -21.39
N ALA A 55 4.46 15.87 -21.64
CA ALA A 55 3.29 16.54 -21.09
C ALA A 55 1.99 15.84 -21.55
N GLY A 56 1.15 15.45 -20.60
CA GLY A 56 -0.10 14.71 -20.85
C GLY A 56 0.06 13.19 -20.99
N GLU A 57 1.28 12.67 -21.08
CA GLU A 57 1.54 11.23 -21.09
C GLU A 57 1.42 10.63 -19.68
N ARG A 58 0.90 9.40 -19.60
CA ARG A 58 0.76 8.64 -18.36
C ARG A 58 1.41 7.28 -18.53
N VAL A 59 2.30 6.93 -17.60
CA VAL A 59 3.08 5.68 -17.63
C VAL A 59 2.83 4.93 -16.32
N PRO A 60 1.94 3.93 -16.31
CA PRO A 60 1.58 3.23 -15.08
C PRO A 60 2.66 2.23 -14.64
N PHE A 61 2.75 2.07 -13.33
CA PHE A 61 3.45 0.98 -12.67
C PHE A 61 2.46 0.34 -11.70
N VAL A 62 2.04 -0.89 -12.00
CA VAL A 62 1.12 -1.62 -11.13
C VAL A 62 1.93 -2.59 -10.29
N LEU A 63 1.79 -2.46 -8.97
CA LEU A 63 2.42 -3.31 -7.97
C LEU A 63 1.33 -4.14 -7.27
N ALA A 64 1.35 -5.46 -7.43
CA ALA A 64 0.37 -6.34 -6.83
C ALA A 64 1.03 -7.40 -5.95
N TRP A 65 0.66 -7.40 -4.67
CA TRP A 65 1.02 -8.46 -3.72
C TRP A 65 0.02 -9.62 -3.83
N HIS A 66 0.51 -10.84 -3.64
CA HIS A 66 -0.30 -12.04 -3.47
C HIS A 66 0.46 -13.05 -2.61
N ARG A 67 -0.23 -14.09 -2.12
CA ARG A 67 0.46 -15.23 -1.52
C ARG A 67 1.23 -15.96 -2.62
N SER A 68 2.47 -16.34 -2.36
CA SER A 68 3.33 -17.03 -3.34
C SER A 68 2.77 -18.39 -3.79
N ALA A 69 1.87 -18.98 -3.00
CA ALA A 69 1.15 -20.20 -3.33
C ALA A 69 -0.05 -19.98 -4.27
N ASP A 70 -0.53 -18.75 -4.42
CA ASP A 70 -1.64 -18.41 -5.32
C ASP A 70 -1.12 -18.08 -6.73
N PRO A 71 -1.98 -18.18 -7.77
CA PRO A 71 -1.65 -17.71 -9.10
C PRO A 71 -1.19 -16.25 -9.10
N VAL A 72 -0.20 -15.94 -9.95
CA VAL A 72 0.23 -14.55 -10.15
C VAL A 72 -0.94 -13.73 -10.67
N PRO A 73 -1.23 -12.55 -10.09
CA PRO A 73 -2.27 -11.66 -10.58
C PRO A 73 -2.13 -11.40 -12.09
N GLY A 74 -3.26 -11.40 -12.79
CA GLY A 74 -3.33 -11.07 -14.21
C GLY A 74 -2.97 -9.60 -14.48
N LEU A 75 -3.12 -9.17 -15.73
CA LEU A 75 -2.94 -7.77 -16.09
C LEU A 75 -4.00 -6.91 -15.37
N ILE A 76 -3.55 -5.86 -14.69
CA ILE A 76 -4.41 -4.89 -14.02
C ILE A 76 -4.33 -3.58 -14.79
N ASP A 77 -5.48 -3.08 -15.25
CA ASP A 77 -5.58 -1.75 -15.81
C ASP A 77 -5.47 -0.70 -14.69
N ALA A 78 -4.44 0.14 -14.76
CA ALA A 78 -4.15 1.11 -13.72
C ALA A 78 -5.20 2.22 -13.62
N ASP A 79 -5.81 2.61 -14.74
CA ASP A 79 -6.81 3.66 -14.78
C ASP A 79 -8.15 3.16 -14.27
N GLU A 80 -8.54 1.93 -14.64
CA GLU A 80 -9.72 1.27 -14.09
C GLU A 80 -9.58 1.06 -12.57
N ALA A 81 -8.42 0.55 -12.12
CA ALA A 81 -8.16 0.34 -10.70
C ALA A 81 -8.20 1.64 -9.89
N LEU A 82 -7.66 2.74 -10.43
CA LEU A 82 -7.71 4.05 -9.79
C LEU A 82 -9.15 4.59 -9.73
N ALA A 83 -9.88 4.52 -10.84
CA ALA A 83 -11.27 4.99 -10.92
C ALA A 83 -12.17 4.23 -9.93
N HIS A 84 -12.01 2.91 -9.86
CA HIS A 84 -12.74 2.06 -8.91
C HIS A 84 -12.39 2.45 -7.46
N CYS A 85 -11.11 2.61 -7.13
CA CYS A 85 -10.67 3.04 -5.80
C CYS A 85 -11.28 4.38 -5.41
N GLU A 86 -11.23 5.38 -6.31
CA GLU A 86 -11.84 6.69 -6.05
C GLU A 86 -13.35 6.61 -5.83
N GLN A 87 -14.05 5.83 -6.66
CA GLN A 87 -15.49 5.65 -6.55
C GLN A 87 -15.88 5.06 -5.21
N GLU A 88 -15.23 3.98 -4.78
CA GLU A 88 -15.48 3.31 -3.50
C GLU A 88 -15.24 4.24 -2.31
N TRP A 89 -14.13 4.98 -2.32
CA TRP A 89 -13.82 5.93 -1.24
C TRP A 89 -14.77 7.12 -1.21
N ARG A 90 -15.17 7.66 -2.36
CA ARG A 90 -16.16 8.74 -2.45
C ARG A 90 -17.54 8.27 -2.01
N ALA A 91 -17.97 7.09 -2.44
CA ALA A 91 -19.24 6.50 -2.05
C ALA A 91 -19.28 6.25 -0.53
N TRP A 92 -18.22 5.65 0.03
CA TRP A 92 -18.17 5.37 1.47
C TRP A 92 -18.13 6.64 2.32
N SER A 93 -17.25 7.59 1.99
CA SER A 93 -17.08 8.85 2.75
C SER A 93 -18.25 9.82 2.55
N GLY A 94 -18.95 9.76 1.43
CA GLY A 94 -20.18 10.52 1.15
C GLY A 94 -21.32 10.23 2.12
N ARG A 95 -21.26 9.10 2.85
CA ARG A 95 -22.23 8.76 3.91
C ARG A 95 -22.03 9.55 5.21
N CYS A 96 -20.93 10.30 5.34
CA CYS A 96 -20.69 11.15 6.50
C CYS A 96 -21.73 12.28 6.56
N SER A 97 -22.54 12.30 7.64
CA SER A 97 -23.61 13.28 7.88
C SER A 97 -23.14 14.55 8.59
N TYR A 98 -21.85 14.67 8.91
CA TYR A 98 -21.31 15.85 9.59
C TYR A 98 -21.41 17.09 8.69
N ALA A 99 -22.15 18.10 9.15
CA ALA A 99 -22.40 19.35 8.45
C ALA A 99 -21.77 20.59 9.16
N GLY A 100 -20.88 20.35 10.14
CA GLY A 100 -20.20 21.43 10.84
C GLY A 100 -19.07 22.08 10.01
N PRO A 101 -18.46 23.16 10.52
CA PRO A 101 -17.46 23.94 9.78
C PRO A 101 -16.17 23.16 9.47
N TRP A 102 -15.91 22.03 10.16
CA TRP A 102 -14.69 21.24 10.02
C TRP A 102 -14.85 20.01 9.12
N ARG A 103 -15.84 20.00 8.21
CA ARG A 103 -16.24 18.80 7.48
C ARG A 103 -15.08 18.13 6.75
N ASP A 104 -14.24 18.90 6.08
CA ASP A 104 -13.13 18.35 5.32
C ASP A 104 -12.11 17.63 6.21
N ALA A 105 -11.82 18.20 7.39
CA ALA A 105 -10.96 17.57 8.38
C ALA A 105 -11.59 16.29 8.95
N VAL A 106 -12.89 16.32 9.27
CA VAL A 106 -13.63 15.14 9.77
C VAL A 106 -13.62 14.01 8.73
N VAL A 107 -13.96 14.31 7.47
CA VAL A 107 -13.97 13.32 6.39
C VAL A 107 -12.57 12.74 6.15
N ARG A 108 -11.52 13.58 6.18
CA ARG A 108 -10.14 13.11 6.07
C ARG A 108 -9.79 12.14 7.20
N SER A 109 -10.12 12.48 8.45
CA SER A 109 -9.88 11.61 9.61
C SER A 109 -10.65 10.29 9.52
N LEU A 110 -11.91 10.32 9.11
CA LEU A 110 -12.72 9.10 8.91
C LEU A 110 -12.11 8.18 7.85
N ILE A 111 -11.62 8.75 6.74
CA ILE A 111 -10.91 7.99 5.70
C ILE A 111 -9.69 7.28 6.28
N THR A 112 -8.88 8.01 7.06
CA THR A 112 -7.69 7.45 7.73
C THR A 112 -8.06 6.32 8.68
N LEU A 113 -9.05 6.52 9.57
CA LEU A 113 -9.45 5.49 10.54
C LEU A 113 -9.99 4.22 9.86
N LYS A 114 -10.77 4.37 8.79
CA LYS A 114 -11.18 3.22 7.97
C LYS A 114 -9.98 2.51 7.36
N ALA A 115 -9.00 3.24 6.82
CA ALA A 115 -7.81 2.66 6.20
C ALA A 115 -6.91 1.91 7.19
N LEU A 116 -7.03 2.19 8.50
CA LEU A 116 -6.33 1.47 9.57
C LEU A 116 -7.06 0.19 10.03
N THR A 117 -8.20 -0.13 9.41
CA THR A 117 -8.97 -1.34 9.74
C THR A 117 -8.52 -2.50 8.86
N TYR A 118 -8.03 -3.57 9.49
CA TYR A 118 -7.73 -4.83 8.82
C TYR A 118 -9.03 -5.54 8.41
N GLU A 119 -9.30 -5.55 7.12
CA GLU A 119 -10.58 -6.02 6.56
C GLU A 119 -11.00 -7.42 7.03
N PRO A 120 -10.12 -8.45 7.08
CA PRO A 120 -10.54 -9.80 7.44
C PRO A 120 -11.07 -9.99 8.86
N SER A 121 -10.60 -9.19 9.83
CA SER A 121 -11.00 -9.34 11.25
C SER A 121 -11.63 -8.10 11.87
N GLY A 122 -11.58 -6.95 11.18
CA GLY A 122 -11.97 -5.66 11.75
C GLY A 122 -10.97 -5.10 12.77
N ALA A 123 -9.80 -5.73 12.97
CA ALA A 123 -8.79 -5.22 13.88
C ALA A 123 -8.28 -3.84 13.42
N ILE A 124 -8.27 -2.87 14.33
CA ILE A 124 -7.83 -1.50 14.05
C ILE A 124 -6.41 -1.34 14.56
N ILE A 125 -5.48 -1.04 13.65
CA ILE A 125 -4.07 -0.79 14.02
C ILE A 125 -3.92 0.64 14.55
N ALA A 126 -2.95 0.88 15.42
CA ALA A 126 -2.74 2.21 16.00
C ALA A 126 -2.24 3.22 14.94
N ALA A 127 -1.33 2.81 14.05
CA ALA A 127 -0.91 3.58 12.89
C ALA A 127 -0.25 2.70 11.80
N ALA A 128 -0.35 3.11 10.55
CA ALA A 128 0.33 2.46 9.41
C ALA A 128 1.80 2.92 9.28
N THR A 129 2.55 2.94 10.39
CA THR A 129 3.97 3.38 10.41
C THR A 129 4.85 2.30 11.03
N THR A 130 6.01 2.04 10.42
CA THR A 130 6.95 0.98 10.83
C THR A 130 8.16 1.49 11.63
N SER A 131 8.32 2.82 11.76
CA SER A 131 9.66 3.37 12.04
C SER A 131 9.68 4.75 12.71
N LEU A 132 8.55 5.25 13.22
CA LEU A 132 8.55 6.48 14.01
C LEU A 132 8.41 6.12 15.48
N PRO A 133 9.47 6.29 16.29
CA PRO A 133 9.34 6.15 17.73
C PRO A 133 8.37 7.22 18.24
N GLU A 134 7.66 6.95 19.35
CA GLU A 134 6.83 7.98 20.01
C GLU A 134 7.66 9.23 20.29
N GLN A 135 8.93 9.03 20.64
CA GLN A 135 9.94 10.06 20.80
C GLN A 135 11.30 9.53 20.36
N ILE A 136 12.02 10.28 19.51
CA ILE A 136 13.39 9.91 19.08
C ILE A 136 14.30 9.80 20.31
N GLY A 137 14.95 8.65 20.49
CA GLY A 137 15.80 8.35 21.65
C GLY A 137 15.04 7.97 22.92
N GLY A 138 13.71 7.92 22.88
CA GLY A 138 12.87 7.45 23.98
C GLY A 138 12.83 5.92 24.07
N SER A 139 12.30 5.41 25.19
CA SER A 139 12.12 3.98 25.43
C SER A 139 10.84 3.41 24.80
N ARG A 140 9.91 4.26 24.35
CA ARG A 140 8.60 3.87 23.81
C ARG A 140 8.65 3.71 22.29
N ASN A 141 9.35 2.67 21.85
CA ASN A 141 9.54 2.34 20.43
C ASN A 141 8.64 1.18 20.02
N TRP A 142 7.33 1.31 20.30
CA TRP A 142 6.35 0.31 19.95
C TRP A 142 6.12 0.25 18.44
N ASP A 143 5.74 -0.92 17.95
CA ASP A 143 5.28 -1.06 16.58
C ASP A 143 3.78 -0.74 16.52
N TYR A 144 3.44 0.36 15.86
CA TYR A 144 2.08 0.88 15.80
C TYR A 144 1.20 0.16 14.79
N ARG A 145 1.77 -0.77 14.01
CA ARG A 145 0.99 -1.61 13.06
C ARG A 145 0.17 -2.69 13.74
N TYR A 146 0.30 -2.86 15.05
CA TYR A 146 -0.52 -3.80 15.82
C TYR A 146 -1.78 -3.11 16.35
N SER A 147 -2.79 -3.93 16.66
CA SER A 147 -4.01 -3.45 17.30
C SER A 147 -3.81 -3.34 18.80
N TRP A 148 -3.98 -2.12 19.31
CA TRP A 148 -3.92 -1.80 20.74
C TRP A 148 -5.32 -1.50 21.23
N LEU A 149 -5.74 -2.13 22.34
CA LEU A 149 -7.10 -1.99 22.87
C LEU A 149 -7.52 -0.53 23.07
N ARG A 150 -6.62 0.30 23.59
CA ARG A 150 -6.87 1.73 23.81
C ARG A 150 -7.17 2.46 22.50
N ASP A 151 -6.32 2.28 21.50
CA ASP A 151 -6.39 2.97 20.21
C ASP A 151 -7.62 2.53 19.39
N ALA A 152 -7.92 1.23 19.40
CA ALA A 152 -9.15 0.70 18.81
C ALA A 152 -10.40 1.24 19.51
N THR A 153 -10.38 1.33 20.86
CA THR A 153 -11.49 1.89 21.64
C THR A 153 -11.76 3.34 21.25
N PHE A 154 -10.74 4.19 21.18
CA PHE A 154 -10.93 5.58 20.75
C PHE A 154 -11.43 5.70 19.30
N THR A 155 -10.97 4.83 18.40
CA THR A 155 -11.45 4.81 17.03
C THR A 155 -12.93 4.45 16.94
N LEU A 156 -13.41 3.53 17.78
CA LEU A 156 -14.83 3.14 17.82
C LEU A 156 -15.74 4.19 18.46
N TYR A 157 -15.21 5.05 19.33
CA TYR A 157 -15.95 6.16 19.92
C TYR A 157 -16.09 7.39 19.00
N ALA A 158 -15.22 7.50 17.99
CA ALA A 158 -15.18 8.63 17.07
C ALA A 158 -16.33 8.61 16.05
#